data_AF-A0A8S4GGP4-F1
#
_entry.id   AF-A0A8S4GGP4-F1
#
_cell.length_a   1.000
_cell.length_b   1.000
_cell.length_c   1.000
_cell.angle_alpha   90.00
_cell.angle_beta   90.00
_cell.angle_gamma   90.00
#
_symmetry.space_group_name_H-M   'P 1'
#
loop_
_entity.id
_entity.type
_entity.pdbx_description
1 polymer ?
#
loop_
_entity_poly.entity_id
_entity_poly.type
_entity_poly.pdbx_seq_one_letter_code
_entity_poly.pdbx_strand_id
1 'polypeptide(L)'
;MCRWFAVGGGGKGKGLRKAKQEFGQTAADAPVSILKGEPNPQLLPDDQYPDWLWTLLDPKPTLTELKAKEPDLTVKELKRMMKLMNRQHIKDNNVAGKK
;
A
#
# COMPACT_ATOMS: atom_id res chain seq x y z
N MET A 1 -27.40 5.80 15.00
CA MET A 1 -27.37 4.55 14.21
C MET A 1 -27.32 4.88 12.72
N CYS A 2 -26.17 4.74 12.06
CA CYS A 2 -26.14 4.73 10.59
C CYS A 2 -26.37 3.30 10.11
N ARG A 3 -27.52 3.09 9.47
CA ARG A 3 -27.90 1.84 8.80
C ARG A 3 -27.16 1.72 7.47
N TRP A 4 -26.61 0.51 7.31
CA TRP A 4 -26.24 -0.23 6.11
C TRP A 4 -27.01 0.15 4.82
N PHE A 5 -26.29 0.14 3.69
CA PHE A 5 -26.74 0.42 2.33
C PHE A 5 -28.05 -0.30 1.92
N ALA A 6 -28.93 0.42 1.23
CA ALA A 6 -30.15 -0.09 0.61
C ALA A 6 -29.89 -0.60 -0.82
N VAL A 7 -30.50 -1.75 -1.12
CA VAL A 7 -30.42 -2.45 -2.41
C VAL A 7 -31.60 -2.07 -3.30
N GLY A 8 -31.35 -1.91 -4.62
CA GLY A 8 -32.33 -2.18 -5.67
C GLY A 8 -32.98 -0.98 -6.38
N GLY A 9 -32.59 -0.76 -7.64
CA GLY A 9 -33.31 0.07 -8.61
C GLY A 9 -32.69 -0.09 -10.00
N GLY A 10 -33.32 -0.89 -10.86
CA GLY A 10 -32.76 -1.33 -12.15
C GLY A 10 -32.76 -0.27 -13.25
N GLY A 11 -31.72 -0.34 -14.10
CA GLY A 11 -31.61 0.39 -15.37
C GLY A 11 -31.01 -0.52 -16.45
N LYS A 12 -31.75 -0.70 -17.55
CA LYS A 12 -31.37 -1.49 -18.74
C LYS A 12 -30.28 -0.79 -19.56
N GLY A 13 -29.28 -1.57 -19.96
CA GLY A 13 -28.61 -1.46 -21.26
C GLY A 13 -27.33 -0.62 -21.30
N LYS A 14 -26.19 -1.27 -21.53
CA LYS A 14 -25.54 -1.35 -22.86
C LYS A 14 -24.23 -2.13 -22.73
N GLY A 15 -23.97 -2.97 -23.73
CA GLY A 15 -22.81 -3.83 -23.97
C GLY A 15 -21.65 -3.73 -22.99
N LEU A 16 -21.46 -4.81 -22.23
CA LEU A 16 -20.19 -5.13 -21.60
C LEU A 16 -19.17 -5.36 -22.72
N ARG A 17 -18.41 -4.32 -23.08
CA ARG A 17 -17.15 -4.52 -23.77
C ARG A 17 -16.29 -5.33 -22.81
N LYS A 18 -16.16 -6.63 -23.04
CA LYS A 18 -15.05 -7.42 -22.48
C LYS A 18 -13.77 -6.84 -23.07
N ALA A 19 -13.26 -5.78 -22.46
CA ALA A 19 -11.85 -5.48 -22.52
C ALA A 19 -11.18 -6.60 -21.73
N LYS A 20 -10.88 -7.69 -22.40
CA LYS A 20 -9.94 -8.68 -21.89
C LYS A 20 -8.58 -8.02 -22.00
N GLN A 21 -8.26 -7.15 -21.04
CA GLN A 21 -6.89 -6.76 -20.78
C GLN A 21 -6.24 -8.01 -20.19
N GLU A 22 -5.64 -8.80 -21.07
CA GLU A 22 -4.69 -9.81 -20.66
C GLU A 22 -3.49 -9.02 -20.17
N PHE A 23 -3.42 -8.84 -18.84
CA PHE A 23 -2.21 -8.36 -18.20
C PHE A 23 -1.18 -9.46 -18.44
N GLY A 24 -0.32 -9.25 -19.44
CA GLY A 24 0.79 -10.14 -19.73
C GLY A 24 1.54 -10.40 -18.42
N GLN A 25 1.74 -11.68 -18.11
CA GLN A 25 2.28 -12.13 -16.82
C GLN A 25 3.77 -11.81 -16.66
N THR A 26 4.36 -11.10 -17.64
CA THR A 26 5.74 -10.65 -17.66
C THR A 26 5.80 -9.15 -17.39
N ALA A 27 6.56 -8.72 -16.39
CA ALA A 27 6.63 -7.29 -16.01
C ALA A 27 7.24 -6.37 -17.10
N ALA A 28 7.68 -6.93 -18.23
CA ALA A 28 7.97 -6.20 -19.47
C ALA A 28 6.75 -5.47 -20.07
N ASP A 29 5.52 -5.89 -19.71
CA ASP A 29 4.27 -5.34 -20.22
C ASP A 29 3.70 -4.18 -19.36
N ALA A 30 4.35 -3.85 -18.24
CA ALA A 30 3.96 -2.70 -17.44
C ALA A 30 4.50 -1.40 -18.06
N PRO A 31 3.65 -0.40 -18.36
CA PRO A 31 4.11 0.88 -18.89
C PRO A 31 4.83 1.67 -17.81
N VAL A 32 6.17 1.65 -17.84
CA VAL A 32 7.03 2.44 -16.94
C VAL A 32 7.58 3.67 -17.68
N SER A 33 7.81 3.56 -18.99
CA SER A 33 8.31 4.67 -19.81
C SER A 33 7.25 5.76 -20.00
N ILE A 34 7.62 6.99 -19.65
CA ILE A 34 6.77 8.19 -19.80
C ILE A 34 7.03 8.87 -21.15
N LEU A 35 8.23 8.72 -21.71
CA LEU A 35 8.64 9.34 -22.97
C LEU A 35 8.23 8.48 -24.16
N LYS A 36 7.73 9.13 -25.21
CA LYS A 36 7.33 8.45 -26.43
C LYS A 36 8.58 7.97 -27.17
N GLY A 37 8.63 6.67 -27.47
CA GLY A 37 9.72 6.05 -28.23
C GLY A 37 10.84 5.45 -27.39
N GLU A 38 10.86 5.64 -26.07
CA GLU A 38 11.77 4.91 -25.18
C GLU A 38 11.15 3.56 -24.80
N PRO A 39 11.89 2.44 -24.98
CA PRO A 39 11.40 1.14 -24.58
C PRO A 39 11.25 1.07 -23.06
N ASN A 40 10.29 0.27 -22.58
CA ASN A 40 10.19 -0.02 -21.15
C ASN A 40 11.49 -0.71 -20.68
N PRO A 41 11.98 -0.38 -19.46
CA PRO A 41 13.13 -1.07 -18.89
C PRO A 41 12.82 -2.57 -18.79
N GLN A 42 13.77 -3.39 -19.22
CA GLN A 42 13.65 -4.84 -19.11
C GLN A 42 13.98 -5.27 -17.68
N LEU A 43 13.30 -6.32 -17.20
CA LEU A 43 13.61 -6.93 -15.92
C LEU A 43 15.00 -7.56 -15.99
N LEU A 44 15.85 -7.17 -15.04
CA LEU A 44 17.15 -7.77 -14.83
C LEU A 44 17.02 -8.97 -13.89
N PRO A 45 18.02 -9.87 -13.83
CA PRO A 45 18.05 -10.90 -12.80
C PRO A 45 18.15 -10.29 -11.39
N ASP A 46 17.67 -11.03 -10.39
CA ASP A 46 17.55 -10.57 -9.00
C ASP A 46 18.87 -10.05 -8.41
N ASP A 47 20.01 -10.60 -8.86
CA ASP A 47 21.37 -10.24 -8.41
C ASP A 47 21.78 -8.80 -8.76
N GLN A 48 21.15 -8.18 -9.76
CA GLN A 48 21.44 -6.79 -10.14
C GLN A 48 20.70 -5.76 -9.28
N TYR A 49 19.69 -6.21 -8.53
CA TYR A 49 18.96 -5.32 -7.64
C TYR A 49 19.60 -5.29 -6.26
N PRO A 50 19.72 -4.11 -5.63
CA PRO A 50 20.26 -4.02 -4.28
C PRO A 50 19.41 -4.78 -3.25
N ASP A 51 20.05 -5.28 -2.20
CA ASP A 51 19.41 -6.07 -1.13
C ASP A 51 18.21 -5.36 -0.46
N TRP A 52 18.21 -4.03 -0.40
CA TRP A 52 17.12 -3.28 0.23
C TRP A 52 15.77 -3.49 -0.47
N LEU A 53 15.75 -3.87 -1.76
CA LEU A 53 14.52 -4.12 -2.53
C LEU A 53 13.70 -5.24 -1.88
N TRP A 54 14.38 -6.31 -1.46
CA TRP A 54 13.75 -7.50 -0.91
C TRP A 54 13.19 -7.26 0.50
N THR A 55 13.78 -6.32 1.24
CA THR A 55 13.33 -5.95 2.59
C THR A 55 12.08 -5.04 2.62
N LEU A 56 11.60 -4.59 1.46
CA LEU A 56 10.55 -3.57 1.39
C LEU A 56 9.18 -4.09 1.84
N LEU A 57 8.91 -5.37 1.58
CA LEU A 57 7.65 -6.04 1.89
C LEU A 57 7.60 -6.60 3.30
N ASP A 58 8.73 -6.59 4.02
CA ASP A 58 8.79 -7.10 5.37
C ASP A 58 7.83 -6.32 6.29
N PRO A 59 7.05 -7.03 7.13
CA PRO A 59 6.10 -6.39 8.01
C PRO A 59 6.83 -5.48 8.98
N LYS A 60 6.48 -4.19 8.95
CA LYS A 60 7.03 -3.21 9.88
C LYS A 60 6.48 -3.48 11.28
N PRO A 61 7.32 -3.39 12.33
CA PRO A 61 6.92 -3.74 13.68
C PRO A 61 5.75 -2.87 14.16
N THR A 62 4.90 -3.50 14.98
CA THR A 62 3.71 -2.87 15.57
C THR A 62 4.11 -1.99 16.77
N LEU A 63 3.20 -1.13 17.24
CA LEU A 63 3.47 -0.25 18.39
C LEU A 63 3.73 -1.07 19.67
N THR A 64 3.09 -2.23 19.83
CA THR A 64 3.28 -3.13 20.96
C THR A 64 4.64 -3.81 20.93
N GLU A 65 5.07 -4.29 19.77
CA GLU A 65 6.40 -4.89 19.58
C GLU A 65 7.52 -3.88 19.80
N LEU A 66 7.34 -2.64 19.32
CA LEU A 66 8.32 -1.57 19.52
C LEU A 66 8.45 -1.17 20.99
N LYS A 67 7.34 -1.07 21.73
CA LYS A 67 7.37 -0.77 23.16
C LYS A 67 8.01 -1.90 23.99
N ALA A 68 7.84 -3.15 23.57
CA ALA A 68 8.44 -4.29 24.26
C ALA A 68 9.96 -4.37 24.07
N LYS A 69 10.50 -3.73 23.02
CA LYS A 69 11.93 -3.72 22.69
C LYS A 69 12.70 -2.53 23.29
N GLU A 70 12.04 -1.59 23.95
CA GLU A 70 12.73 -0.46 24.58
C GLU A 70 13.67 -0.98 25.68
N PRO A 71 14.97 -0.58 25.72
CA PRO A 71 15.58 0.59 25.07
C PRO A 71 16.33 0.34 23.74
N ASP A 72 16.45 -0.89 23.24
CA ASP A 72 17.38 -1.27 22.18
C ASP A 72 16.86 -1.02 20.74
N LEU A 73 16.16 0.10 20.53
CA LEU A 73 15.58 0.43 19.22
C LEU A 73 16.61 1.06 18.29
N THR A 74 16.61 0.63 17.03
CA THR A 74 17.32 1.35 15.97
C THR A 74 16.67 2.72 15.72
N VAL A 75 17.42 3.67 15.15
CA VAL A 75 16.91 5.02 14.80
C VAL A 75 15.68 4.94 13.88
N LYS A 76 15.64 3.95 12.97
CA LYS A 76 14.51 3.71 12.07
C LYS A 76 13.25 3.26 12.83
N GLU A 77 13.42 2.38 13.82
CA GLU A 77 12.35 1.88 14.69
C GLU A 77 11.83 2.95 15.63
N LEU A 78 12.70 3.77 16.21
CA LEU A 78 12.31 4.91 17.04
C LEU A 78 11.42 5.90 16.27
N LYS A 79 11.83 6.25 15.03
CA LYS A 79 11.03 7.11 14.14
C LYS A 79 9.68 6.48 13.79
N ARG A 80 9.63 5.15 13.61
CA ARG A 80 8.38 4.42 13.38
C ARG A 80 7.47 4.47 14.61
N MET A 81 8.02 4.26 15.80
CA MET A 81 7.31 4.30 17.07
C MET A 81 6.63 5.65 17.29
N MET A 82 7.37 6.76 17.14
CA MET A 82 6.83 8.11 17.25
C MET A 82 5.67 8.35 16.27
N LYS A 83 5.81 7.91 15.01
CA LYS A 83 4.71 8.01 14.03
C LYS A 83 3.48 7.21 14.43
N LEU A 84 3.65 6.03 15.03
CA LEU A 84 2.53 5.21 15.49
C LEU A 84 1.84 5.82 16.71
N MET A 85 2.60 6.37 17.67
CA MET A 85 2.06 7.10 18.82
C MET A 85 1.23 8.32 18.38
N ASN A 86 1.75 9.12 17.45
CA ASN A 86 1.03 10.27 16.90
C ASN A 86 -0.26 9.85 16.20
N ARG A 87 -0.22 8.75 15.41
CA ARG A 87 -1.42 8.21 14.76
C ARG A 87 -2.48 7.76 15.77
N GLN A 88 -2.07 7.14 16.88
CA GLN A 88 -3.00 6.72 17.93
C GLN A 88 -3.64 7.94 18.59
N HIS A 89 -2.83 8.91 19.00
CA HIS A 89 -3.32 10.15 19.60
C HIS A 89 -4.33 10.90 18.71
N ILE A 90 -4.06 11.01 17.40
CA ILE A 90 -5.01 11.63 16.45
C ILE A 90 -6.32 10.83 16.37
N LYS A 91 -6.25 9.49 16.35
CA LYS A 91 -7.47 8.66 16.34
C LYS A 91 -8.29 8.86 17.60
N ASP A 92 -7.65 8.89 18.76
CA ASP A 92 -8.32 9.08 20.05
C ASP A 92 -9.03 10.45 20.10
N ASN A 93 -8.37 11.51 19.61
CA ASN A 93 -8.97 12.84 19.50
C ASN A 93 -10.13 12.90 18.50
N ASN A 94 -10.00 12.23 17.34
CA ASN A 94 -11.07 12.15 16.35
C ASN A 94 -12.30 11.37 16.86
N VAL A 95 -12.10 10.39 17.75
CA VAL A 95 -13.20 9.68 18.43
C VAL A 95 -13.84 10.58 19.48
N ALA A 96 -13.04 11.28 20.30
CA ALA A 96 -13.54 12.18 21.34
C ALA A 96 -14.31 13.40 20.77
N GLY A 97 -13.91 13.90 19.60
CA GLY A 97 -14.57 15.00 18.90
C GLY A 97 -15.86 14.63 18.15
N LYS A 98 -16.16 13.33 18.02
CA LYS A 98 -17.47 12.85 17.55
C LYS A 98 -18.44 12.77 18.75
N LYS A 99 -18.93 13.92 19.19
CA LYS A 99 -20.07 14.03 20.11
C LYS A 99 -21.22 14.73 19.42
#